data_AF-B7JCR1-F1
#
_entry.id   AF-B7JCR1-F1
#
_cell.length_a   1.000
_cell.length_b   1.000
_cell.length_c   1.000
_cell.angle_alpha   90.00
_cell.angle_beta   90.00
_cell.angle_gamma   90.00
#
_symmetry.space_group_name_H-M   'P 1'
#
loop_
_entity.id
_entity.type
_entity.pdbx_description
1 polymer ?
#
loop_
_entity_poly.entity_id
_entity_poly.type
_entity_poly.pdbx_seq_one_letter_code
_entity_poly.pdbx_strand_id
1 'polypeptide(L)' 'MYGAVENLLKQGLIESVKSEDKRRKVYVITERGKEVLHLDFMRMQHIIEVTKSLLHV' A
#
# COMPACT_ATOMS: atom_id res chain seq x y z
N MET A 1 11.47 4.44 5.97
CA MET A 1 11.38 4.05 4.55
C MET A 1 11.88 2.63 4.29
N TYR A 2 13.15 2.30 4.55
CA TYR A 2 13.68 0.94 4.28
C TYR A 2 12.93 -0.20 5.01
N GLY A 3 12.59 -0.02 6.30
CA GLY A 3 11.82 -1.03 7.04
C GLY A 3 10.38 -1.22 6.55
N ALA A 4 9.76 -0.19 5.96
CA ALA A 4 8.41 -0.31 5.41
C ALA A 4 8.42 -1.16 4.14
N VAL A 5 9.38 -0.92 3.24
CA VAL A 5 9.54 -1.71 2.01
C VAL A 5 9.85 -3.18 2.33
N GLU A 6 10.73 -3.43 3.30
CA GLU A 6 11.02 -4.80 3.74
C GLU A 6 9.78 -5.51 4.31
N ASN A 7 8.95 -4.80 5.07
CA ASN A 7 7.69 -5.34 5.59
C ASN A 7 6.68 -5.64 4.48
N LEU A 8 6.56 -4.77 3.47
CA LEU A 8 5.68 -5.00 2.31
C LEU A 8 6.14 -6.23 1.51
N LEU A 9 7.45 -6.43 1.35
CA LEU A 9 8.04 -7.62 0.73
C LEU A 9 7.74 -8.88 1.57
N LYS A 10 7.99 -8.84 2.89
CA LYS A 10 7.74 -9.97 3.81
C LYS A 10 6.26 -10.38 3.84
N GLN A 11 5.35 -9.43 3.67
CA GLN A 11 3.91 -9.67 3.62
C GLN A 11 3.40 -10.07 2.22
N GLY A 12 4.27 -10.08 1.20
CA GLY A 12 3.91 -10.41 -0.18
C GLY A 12 3.00 -9.37 -0.85
N LEU A 13 2.99 -8.13 -0.37
CA LEU A 13 2.15 -7.05 -0.92
C LEU A 13 2.82 -6.38 -2.13
N ILE A 14 4.15 -6.42 -2.19
CA ILE A 14 4.95 -6.01 -3.35
C ILE A 14 6.00 -7.07 -3.64
N GLU A 15 6.53 -7.06 -4.85
CA GLU A 15 7.64 -7.91 -5.26
C GLU A 15 8.73 -7.12 -6.00
N SER A 16 9.97 -7.59 -5.93
CA SER A 16 11.08 -6.97 -6.65
C SER A 16 11.10 -7.44 -8.10
N VAL A 17 11.24 -6.51 -9.03
CA VAL A 17 11.44 -6.80 -10.45
C VAL A 17 12.86 -6.44 -10.88
N LYS A 18 13.33 -7.05 -11.97
CA LYS A 18 14.64 -6.73 -12.54
C LYS A 18 14.64 -5.28 -13.03
N SER A 19 15.69 -4.56 -12.66
CA SER A 19 15.98 -3.21 -13.12
C SER A 19 17.18 -3.24 -14.07
N GLU A 20 17.12 -2.47 -15.15
CA GLU A 20 18.26 -2.27 -16.05
C GLU A 20 19.42 -1.53 -15.36
N ASP A 21 19.10 -0.67 -14.38
CA ASP A 21 20.08 -0.05 -13.48
C ASP A 21 20.28 -0.94 -12.24
N LYS A 22 21.47 -1.56 -12.14
CA LYS A 22 21.86 -2.44 -11.02
C LYS A 22 21.85 -1.76 -9.64
N ARG A 23 21.89 -0.43 -9.58
CA ARG A 23 21.85 0.32 -8.32
C ARG A 23 20.42 0.66 -7.88
N ARG A 24 19.42 0.39 -8.72
CA ARG A 24 18.02 0.71 -8.45
C ARG A 24 17.21 -0.55 -8.22
N LYS A 25 16.59 -0.65 -7.05
CA LYS A 25 15.56 -1.66 -6.79
C LYS A 25 14.21 -1.11 -7.25
N VAL A 26 13.49 -1.88 -8.05
CA VAL A 26 12.16 -1.54 -8.54
C VAL A 26 11.19 -2.59 -8.00
N TYR A 27 10.03 -2.12 -7.55
CA TYR A 27 9.00 -2.97 -6.97
C TYR A 27 7.67 -2.76 -7.68
N VAL A 28 6.90 -3.84 -7.80
CA VAL A 28 5.53 -3.81 -8.33
C VAL A 28 4.58 -4.35 -7.27
N ILE A 29 3.34 -3.86 -7.29
CA ILE A 29 2.29 -4.35 -6.40
C ILE A 29 1.81 -5.73 -6.87
N THR A 30 1.64 -6.67 -5.95
CA THR A 30 1.07 -7.99 -6.25
C THR A 30 -0.46 -7.92 -6.29
N GLU A 31 -1.12 -8.98 -6.78
CA GLU A 31 -2.60 -9.04 -6.71
C GLU A 31 -3.10 -8.97 -5.25
N ARG A 32 -2.44 -9.68 -4.34
CA ARG A 32 -2.74 -9.57 -2.90
C ARG A 32 -2.49 -8.15 -2.37
N GLY A 33 -1.43 -7.49 -2.85
CA GLY A 33 -1.18 -6.08 -2.55
C GLY A 33 -2.34 -5.18 -2.97
N LYS A 34 -2.91 -5.41 -4.16
CA LYS A 34 -4.08 -4.65 -4.66
C LYS A 34 -5.33 -4.90 -3.81
N GLU A 35 -5.58 -6.15 -3.43
CA GLU A 35 -6.70 -6.50 -2.53
C GLU A 35 -6.59 -5.75 -1.19
N VAL A 36 -5.42 -5.79 -0.55
CA VAL A 36 -5.17 -5.10 0.72
C VAL A 36 -5.27 -3.58 0.55
N LEU A 37 -4.74 -3.04 -0.54
CA LEU A 37 -4.85 -1.61 -0.85
C LEU A 37 -6.31 -1.19 -1.03
N HIS A 38 -7.14 -2.01 -1.67
CA HIS A 38 -8.56 -1.75 -1.84
C HIS A 38 -9.29 -1.74 -0.48
N LEU A 39 -9.00 -2.70 0.39
CA LEU A 39 -9.55 -2.73 1.75
C LEU A 39 -9.15 -1.49 2.56
N ASP A 40 -7.88 -1.07 2.46
CA ASP A 40 -7.40 0.13 3.14
C ASP A 40 -8.06 1.40 2.59
N PHE A 41 -8.26 1.47 1.28
CA PHE A 41 -9.02 2.54 0.64
C PHE A 41 -10.45 2.63 1.20
N MET A 42 -11.17 1.50 1.26
CA MET A 42 -12.52 1.45 1.83
C MET A 42 -12.54 1.88 3.30
N ARG A 43 -11.54 1.45 4.08
CA ARG A 43 -11.36 1.87 5.48
C ARG A 43 -11.15 3.38 5.59
N MET A 44 -10.32 3.97 4.73
CA MET A 44 -10.09 5.43 4.71
C MET A 44 -11.36 6.20 4.34
N GLN A 45 -12.12 5.74 3.34
CA GLN A 45 -13.42 6.33 2.98
C GLN A 45 -14.38 6.32 4.18
N HIS A 46 -14.46 5.20 4.89
CA HIS A 46 -15.28 5.10 6.10
C HIS A 46 -14.85 6.09 7.19
N ILE A 47 -13.54 6.22 7.46
CA ILE A 47 -13.03 7.17 8.44
C ILE A 47 -13.36 8.61 8.06
N ILE A 48 -13.24 8.94 6.77
CA ILE A 48 -13.61 10.27 6.26
C ILE A 48 -15.10 10.53 6.51
N GLU A 49 -15.97 9.58 6.20
CA GLU A 49 -17.41 9.72 6.40
C GLU A 49 -17.78 9.90 7.88
N VAL A 50 -17.19 9.09 8.76
CA VAL A 50 -17.37 9.23 10.22
C VAL A 50 -16.90 10.61 10.67
N THR A 51 -15.76 11.08 10.16
CA THR A 51 -15.20 12.40 10.52
C THR A 51 -16.11 13.53 10.07
N LYS A 52 -16.65 13.46 8.85
CA LYS A 52 -17.63 14.43 8.32
C LYS A 52 -18.88 14.49 9.19
N SER A 53 -19.43 13.33 9.52
CA SER A 53 -20.59 13.23 10.41
C SER A 53 -20.34 13.83 11.79
N LEU A 54 -19.14 13.66 12.36
CA LEU A 54 -18.77 14.20 13.67
C LEU A 54 -18.53 15.72 13.64
N LEU A 55 -18.00 16.24 12.54
CA LEU A 55 -17.69 17.67 12.38
C LEU A 55 -18.86 18.48 11.79
N HIS A 56 -19.96 17.82 11.41
CA HIS A 56 -21.11 18.42 10.74
C HIS A 56 -20.75 19.14 9.43
N VAL A 57 -19.88 18.53 8.62
CA VAL A 57 -19.41 19.04 7.31
C VAL A 57 -19.72 18.09 6.16
#